data_AF-F7ZAQ3-F1
#
_entry.id   AF-F7ZAQ3-F1
#
_cell.length_a   1.000
_cell.length_b   1.000
_cell.length_c   1.000
_cell.angle_alpha   90.00
_cell.angle_beta   90.00
_cell.angle_gamma   90.00
#
_symmetry.space_group_name_H-M   'P 1'
#
loop_
_entity.id
_entity.type
_entity.pdbx_description
1 polymer ?
#
loop_
_entity_poly.entity_id
_entity_poly.type
_entity_poly.pdbx_seq_one_letter_code
_entity_poly.pdbx_strand_id
1 'polypeptide(L)'
;MSIDYRRIKEALPLDNGQGAKSIIRQRPDVGQIVVDCVLRRREFKEIAKHCGVGIESLVRFRKKFITEEIAKIVLVEANKMEADQLDAAVNDAQDKVEGGIMGVLAEQKKLYRTLHQRVADGDRDIEDLLPGLAQLLRDQTKTYEGLLKVYSNLKEKTTIVLSLNEHPDVAKLMDVLWVLFKENPQAFARFQELIDEKRIPLDVD
;
A
#
# COMPACT_ATOMS: atom_id res chain seq x y z
N MET A 1 -2.86 1.04 -6.35
CA MET A 1 -3.01 2.21 -7.25
C MET A 1 -2.81 1.76 -8.71
N SER A 2 -3.37 2.50 -9.68
CA SER A 2 -3.28 2.20 -11.12
C SER A 2 -1.94 2.66 -11.68
N ILE A 3 -1.45 1.99 -12.75
CA ILE A 3 -0.31 2.48 -13.56
C ILE A 3 -0.54 3.95 -13.91
N ASP A 4 0.47 4.80 -13.68
CA ASP A 4 0.39 6.22 -14.03
C ASP A 4 0.59 6.41 -15.55
N TYR A 5 -0.54 6.41 -16.26
CA TYR A 5 -0.57 6.63 -17.70
C TYR A 5 -0.15 8.06 -18.11
N ARG A 6 -0.18 9.05 -17.19
CA ARG A 6 0.24 10.43 -17.48
C ARG A 6 1.75 10.51 -17.56
N ARG A 7 2.45 9.93 -16.58
CA ARG A 7 3.92 9.84 -16.57
C ARG A 7 4.46 9.16 -17.82
N ILE A 8 3.81 8.07 -18.25
CA ILE A 8 4.20 7.35 -19.48
C ILE A 8 3.96 8.20 -20.73
N LYS A 9 2.85 8.94 -20.77
CA LYS A 9 2.52 9.84 -21.89
C LYS A 9 3.51 11.01 -22.01
N GLU A 10 3.90 11.61 -20.90
CA GLU A 10 4.85 12.72 -20.84
C GLU A 10 6.27 12.29 -21.21
N ALA A 11 6.65 11.06 -20.89
CA ALA A 11 7.96 10.52 -21.26
C ALA A 11 8.12 10.30 -22.77
N LEU A 12 7.03 10.18 -23.55
CA LEU A 12 7.11 9.86 -24.97
C LEU A 12 7.90 10.90 -25.78
N PRO A 13 8.82 10.47 -26.66
CA PRO A 13 9.63 11.37 -27.49
C PRO A 13 8.80 12.39 -28.27
N LEU A 14 9.28 13.64 -28.34
CA LEU A 14 8.67 14.69 -29.16
C LEU A 14 8.66 14.29 -30.64
N ASP A 15 7.59 14.66 -31.35
CA ASP A 15 7.47 14.32 -32.77
C ASP A 15 8.23 15.41 -33.51
N ASN A 16 9.46 15.11 -33.89
CA ASN A 16 10.26 16.00 -34.73
C ASN A 16 9.45 16.20 -36.01
N GLY A 17 8.85 17.37 -36.20
CA GLY A 17 7.73 17.65 -37.12
C GLY A 17 7.94 17.44 -38.63
N GLN A 18 8.91 16.62 -39.02
CA GLN A 18 9.09 16.11 -40.38
C GLN A 18 8.16 14.90 -40.60
N GLY A 19 6.86 15.15 -40.78
CA GLY A 19 5.90 14.14 -41.23
C GLY A 19 4.48 14.29 -40.70
N ALA A 20 3.58 13.46 -41.22
CA ALA A 20 2.21 13.35 -40.71
C ALA A 20 2.23 12.94 -39.23
N LYS A 21 1.53 13.71 -38.39
CA LYS A 21 1.47 13.47 -36.95
C LYS A 21 0.89 12.08 -36.68
N SER A 22 1.49 11.35 -35.74
CA SER A 22 1.00 10.02 -35.38
C SER A 22 -0.39 10.11 -34.73
N ILE A 23 -1.40 9.50 -35.37
CA ILE A 23 -2.79 9.44 -34.88
C ILE A 23 -2.83 8.77 -33.50
N ILE A 24 -2.04 7.71 -33.29
CA ILE A 24 -1.98 6.97 -32.02
C ILE A 24 -1.51 7.87 -30.87
N ARG A 25 -0.54 8.76 -31.13
CA ARG A 25 0.02 9.64 -30.10
C ARG A 25 -0.97 10.69 -29.59
N GLN A 26 -1.85 11.17 -30.46
CA GLN A 26 -2.81 12.22 -30.14
C GLN A 26 -3.97 11.70 -29.29
N ARG A 27 -4.13 10.39 -29.19
CA ARG A 27 -5.23 9.81 -28.44
C ARG A 27 -5.08 10.08 -26.93
N PRO A 28 -6.21 10.23 -26.21
CA PRO A 28 -6.18 10.39 -24.76
C PRO A 28 -5.63 9.14 -24.05
N ASP A 29 -5.83 7.95 -24.62
CA ASP A 29 -5.43 6.64 -24.09
C ASP A 29 -4.03 6.17 -24.54
N VAL A 30 -3.18 7.06 -25.10
CA VAL A 30 -1.85 6.70 -25.61
C VAL A 30 -0.95 6.03 -24.55
N GLY A 31 -1.02 6.47 -23.29
CA GLY A 31 -0.26 5.86 -22.19
C GLY A 31 -0.63 4.39 -21.99
N GLN A 32 -1.92 4.06 -22.09
CA GLN A 32 -2.41 2.69 -21.99
C GLN A 32 -1.98 1.84 -23.19
N ILE A 33 -2.04 2.40 -24.40
CA ILE A 33 -1.59 1.72 -25.63
C ILE A 33 -0.10 1.38 -25.56
N VAL A 34 0.73 2.29 -25.02
CA VAL A 34 2.16 2.07 -24.83
C VAL A 34 2.41 0.94 -23.82
N VAL A 35 1.68 0.93 -22.70
CA VAL A 35 1.72 -0.14 -21.70
C VAL A 35 1.36 -1.49 -22.33
N ASP A 36 0.27 -1.56 -23.08
CA ASP A 36 -0.19 -2.79 -23.73
C ASP A 36 0.84 -3.30 -24.76
N CYS A 37 1.51 -2.38 -25.48
CA CYS A 37 2.57 -2.73 -26.42
C CYS A 37 3.85 -3.26 -25.76
N VAL A 38 4.24 -2.71 -24.60
CA VAL A 38 5.46 -3.10 -23.88
C VAL A 38 5.25 -4.39 -23.09
N LEU A 39 4.18 -4.44 -22.30
CA LEU A 39 3.85 -5.59 -21.43
C LEU A 39 3.17 -6.73 -22.19
N ARG A 40 2.80 -6.52 -23.46
CA ARG A 40 2.11 -7.50 -24.32
C ARG A 40 0.83 -8.07 -23.70
N ARG A 41 0.07 -7.22 -23.00
CA ARG A 41 -1.20 -7.60 -22.36
C ARG A 41 -2.31 -7.93 -23.36
N ARG A 42 -2.18 -7.46 -24.60
CA ARG A 42 -3.12 -7.67 -25.71
C ARG A 42 -2.37 -8.00 -26.99
N GLU A 43 -3.03 -8.69 -27.90
CA GLU A 43 -2.44 -8.93 -29.22
C GLU A 43 -2.35 -7.62 -30.03
N PHE A 44 -1.29 -7.47 -30.82
CA PHE A 44 -1.09 -6.28 -31.66
C PHE A 44 -2.26 -6.03 -32.63
N LYS A 45 -2.96 -7.10 -33.06
CA LYS A 45 -4.17 -6.99 -33.89
C LYS A 45 -5.31 -6.28 -33.17
N GLU A 46 -5.49 -6.58 -31.89
CA GLU A 46 -6.53 -5.98 -31.06
C GLU A 46 -6.20 -4.54 -30.72
N ILE A 47 -4.95 -4.24 -30.41
CA ILE A 47 -4.47 -2.88 -30.16
C ILE A 47 -4.67 -2.03 -31.43
N ALA A 48 -4.33 -2.55 -32.61
CA ALA A 48 -4.52 -1.87 -33.88
C ALA A 48 -6.00 -1.58 -34.17
N LYS A 49 -6.88 -2.57 -33.91
CA LYS A 49 -8.34 -2.41 -34.03
C LYS A 49 -8.89 -1.36 -33.06
N HIS A 50 -8.47 -1.38 -31.80
CA HIS A 50 -8.84 -0.39 -30.78
C HIS A 50 -8.39 1.03 -31.14
N CYS A 51 -7.20 1.13 -31.73
CA CYS A 51 -6.65 2.39 -32.21
C CYS A 51 -7.31 2.90 -33.51
N GLY A 52 -8.04 2.04 -34.24
CA GLY A 52 -8.58 2.36 -35.56
C GLY A 52 -7.50 2.50 -36.64
N VAL A 53 -6.38 1.80 -36.50
CA VAL A 53 -5.21 1.92 -37.39
C VAL A 53 -4.78 0.56 -37.93
N GLY A 54 -4.06 0.55 -39.04
CA GLY A 54 -3.42 -0.68 -39.55
C GLY A 54 -2.31 -1.18 -38.63
N ILE A 55 -2.05 -2.49 -38.64
CA ILE A 55 -0.97 -3.11 -37.85
C ILE A 55 0.39 -2.47 -38.18
N GLU A 56 0.64 -2.14 -39.45
CA GLU A 56 1.87 -1.46 -39.86
C GLU A 56 2.04 -0.08 -39.21
N SER A 57 0.95 0.66 -39.02
CA SER A 57 0.96 1.96 -38.35
C SER A 57 1.31 1.81 -36.88
N LEU A 58 0.81 0.76 -36.23
CA LEU A 58 1.16 0.41 -34.84
C LEU A 58 2.63 -0.02 -34.72
N VAL A 59 3.14 -0.81 -35.66
CA VAL A 59 4.55 -1.21 -35.71
C VAL A 59 5.47 0.00 -35.90
N ARG A 60 5.13 0.91 -36.81
CA ARG A 60 5.86 2.18 -37.00
C ARG A 60 5.84 3.04 -35.74
N PHE A 61 4.70 3.14 -35.07
CA PHE A 61 4.57 3.86 -33.81
C PHE A 61 5.48 3.26 -32.73
N ARG A 62 5.44 1.94 -32.53
CA ARG A 62 6.32 1.26 -31.57
C ARG A 62 7.79 1.54 -31.85
N LYS A 63 8.22 1.38 -33.10
CA LYS A 63 9.63 1.60 -33.49
C LYS A 63 10.09 3.05 -33.27
N LYS A 64 9.19 4.02 -33.45
CA LYS A 64 9.52 5.45 -33.36
C LYS A 64 9.42 6.01 -31.93
N PHE A 65 8.46 5.54 -31.13
CA PHE A 65 8.10 6.17 -29.86
C PHE A 65 8.30 5.29 -28.62
N ILE A 66 8.36 3.97 -28.76
CA ILE A 66 8.62 3.05 -27.63
C ILE A 66 10.10 2.71 -27.65
N THR A 67 10.91 3.61 -27.09
CA THR A 67 12.35 3.40 -26.89
C THR A 67 12.60 2.46 -25.71
N GLU A 68 13.84 2.00 -25.55
CA GLU A 68 14.23 1.20 -24.38
C GLU A 68 14.00 1.94 -23.05
N GLU A 69 14.15 3.26 -23.04
CA GLU A 69 13.88 4.08 -21.85
C GLU A 69 12.40 4.08 -21.49
N ILE A 70 11.50 4.22 -22.47
CA ILE A 70 10.05 4.12 -22.25
C ILE A 70 9.68 2.72 -21.77
N ALA A 71 10.28 1.68 -22.36
CA ALA A 71 10.05 0.30 -21.92
C ALA A 71 10.47 0.11 -20.46
N LYS A 72 11.61 0.67 -20.03
CA LYS A 72 12.06 0.65 -18.63
C LYS A 72 11.08 1.37 -17.71
N ILE A 73 10.60 2.56 -18.08
CA ILE A 73 9.61 3.30 -17.28
C ILE A 73 8.34 2.47 -17.10
N VAL A 74 7.83 1.88 -18.17
CA VAL A 74 6.63 1.02 -18.11
C VAL A 74 6.85 -0.20 -17.21
N LEU A 75 8.01 -0.85 -17.29
CA LEU A 75 8.34 -1.99 -16.43
C LEU A 75 8.46 -1.59 -14.96
N VAL A 76 9.07 -0.44 -14.67
CA VAL A 76 9.17 0.09 -13.30
C VAL A 76 7.78 0.39 -12.73
N GLU A 77 6.91 1.04 -13.49
CA GLU A 77 5.53 1.34 -13.05
C GLU A 77 4.70 0.06 -12.86
N ALA A 78 4.89 -0.95 -13.73
CA ALA A 78 4.23 -2.25 -13.59
C ALA A 78 4.71 -3.01 -12.33
N ASN A 79 6.01 -3.03 -12.08
CA ASN A 79 6.60 -3.70 -10.93
C ASN A 79 6.25 -2.99 -9.61
N LYS A 80 6.18 -1.66 -9.60
CA LYS A 80 5.69 -0.90 -8.44
C LYS A 80 4.26 -1.26 -8.08
N MET A 81 3.39 -1.40 -9.08
CA MET A 81 2.01 -1.82 -8.84
C MET A 81 1.93 -3.23 -8.23
N GLU A 82 2.76 -4.17 -8.68
CA GLU A 82 2.82 -5.52 -8.11
C GLU A 82 3.37 -5.51 -6.68
N ALA A 83 4.41 -4.71 -6.41
CA ALA A 83 4.96 -4.52 -5.07
C ALA A 83 3.91 -3.90 -4.12
N ASP A 84 3.28 -2.78 -4.50
CA ASP A 84 2.29 -2.11 -3.66
C ASP A 84 1.06 -3.00 -3.35
N GLN A 85 0.66 -3.84 -4.31
CA GLN A 85 -0.44 -4.80 -4.09
C GLN A 85 -0.04 -5.90 -3.12
N LEU A 86 1.19 -6.42 -3.24
CA LEU A 86 1.72 -7.40 -2.32
C LEU A 86 1.85 -6.81 -0.92
N ASP A 87 2.34 -5.58 -0.80
CA ASP A 87 2.52 -4.87 0.46
C ASP A 87 1.17 -4.64 1.16
N ALA A 88 0.16 -4.17 0.41
CA ALA A 88 -1.19 -4.00 0.94
C ALA A 88 -1.80 -5.34 1.39
N ALA A 89 -1.61 -6.42 0.63
CA ALA A 89 -2.11 -7.74 0.99
C ALA A 89 -1.39 -8.33 2.22
N VAL A 90 -0.09 -8.09 2.36
CA VAL A 90 0.70 -8.48 3.54
C VAL A 90 0.22 -7.73 4.77
N ASN A 91 0.02 -6.41 4.68
CA ASN A 91 -0.47 -5.60 5.80
C ASN A 91 -1.90 -5.99 6.23
N ASP A 92 -2.82 -6.21 5.28
CA ASP A 92 -4.20 -6.66 5.59
C ASP A 92 -4.22 -8.07 6.20
N ALA A 93 -3.41 -9.00 5.69
CA ALA A 93 -3.28 -10.33 6.27
C ALA A 93 -2.70 -10.26 7.69
N GLN A 94 -1.75 -9.36 7.90
CA GLN A 94 -1.17 -9.10 9.21
C GLN A 94 -2.23 -8.60 10.21
N ASP A 95 -2.96 -7.55 9.89
CA ASP A 95 -3.94 -6.98 10.82
C ASP A 95 -5.06 -7.98 11.17
N LYS A 96 -5.45 -8.86 10.24
CA LYS A 96 -6.40 -9.96 10.50
C LYS A 96 -5.85 -10.99 11.49
N VAL A 97 -4.57 -11.37 11.36
CA VAL A 97 -3.94 -12.31 12.28
C VAL A 97 -3.85 -11.71 13.69
N GLU A 98 -3.45 -10.45 13.79
CA GLU A 98 -3.38 -9.72 15.06
C GLU A 98 -4.75 -9.63 15.74
N GLY A 99 -5.78 -9.22 14.98
CA GLY A 99 -7.15 -9.17 15.45
C GLY A 99 -7.69 -10.53 15.90
N GLY A 100 -7.35 -11.60 15.16
CA GLY A 100 -7.69 -12.97 15.52
C GLY A 100 -7.09 -13.39 16.87
N ILE A 101 -5.79 -13.18 17.07
CA ILE A 101 -5.10 -13.52 18.34
C ILE A 101 -5.69 -12.70 19.50
N MET A 102 -5.92 -11.41 19.29
CA MET A 102 -6.54 -10.54 20.31
C MET A 102 -7.97 -10.98 20.66
N GLY A 103 -8.75 -11.41 19.67
CA GLY A 103 -10.08 -11.99 19.89
C GLY A 103 -10.05 -13.26 20.74
N VAL A 104 -9.11 -14.18 20.45
CA VAL A 104 -8.93 -15.40 21.26
C VAL A 104 -8.56 -15.06 22.71
N LEU A 105 -7.65 -14.11 22.93
CA LEU A 105 -7.27 -13.67 24.27
C LEU A 105 -8.46 -13.05 25.04
N ALA A 106 -9.32 -12.29 24.37
CA ALA A 106 -10.51 -11.71 24.99
C ALA A 106 -11.52 -12.78 25.42
N GLU A 107 -11.80 -13.76 24.54
CA GLU A 107 -12.68 -14.89 24.87
C GLU A 107 -12.10 -15.76 25.99
N GLN A 108 -10.78 -15.99 26.03
CA GLN A 108 -10.14 -16.68 27.15
C GLN A 108 -10.30 -15.95 28.48
N LYS A 109 -10.12 -14.62 28.51
CA LYS A 109 -10.36 -13.81 29.70
C LYS A 109 -11.82 -13.88 30.16
N LYS A 110 -12.76 -13.90 29.21
CA LYS A 110 -14.20 -14.04 29.49
C LYS A 110 -14.55 -15.43 30.02
N LEU A 111 -13.98 -16.48 29.45
CA LEU A 111 -14.12 -17.86 29.95
C LEU A 111 -13.58 -17.99 31.38
N TYR A 112 -12.42 -17.40 31.66
CA TYR A 112 -11.85 -17.39 33.01
C TYR A 112 -12.79 -16.71 34.02
N ARG A 113 -13.33 -15.53 33.69
CA ARG A 113 -14.32 -14.84 34.53
C ARG A 113 -15.58 -15.67 34.76
N THR A 114 -16.10 -16.28 33.70
CA THR A 114 -17.33 -17.09 33.74
C THR A 114 -17.14 -18.34 34.61
N LEU A 115 -15.99 -19.01 34.50
CA LEU A 115 -15.64 -20.17 35.33
C LEU A 115 -15.52 -19.79 36.80
N HIS A 116 -14.83 -18.70 37.13
CA HIS A 116 -14.72 -18.20 38.51
C HIS A 116 -16.08 -17.79 39.09
N GLN A 117 -16.96 -17.23 38.26
CA GLN A 117 -18.30 -16.85 38.70
C GLN A 117 -19.18 -18.06 39.00
N ARG A 118 -19.14 -19.11 38.17
CA ARG A 118 -19.87 -20.37 38.44
C ARG A 118 -19.44 -21.08 39.71
N VAL A 119 -18.15 -20.99 40.06
CA VAL A 119 -17.64 -21.50 41.34
C VAL A 119 -18.18 -20.68 42.50
N ALA A 120 -18.18 -19.35 42.38
CA ALA A 120 -18.77 -18.47 43.40
C ALA A 120 -20.27 -18.73 43.60
N ASP A 121 -20.97 -19.16 42.54
CA ASP A 121 -22.39 -19.53 42.56
C ASP A 121 -22.65 -20.95 43.12
N GLY A 122 -21.59 -21.72 43.46
CA GLY A 122 -21.69 -23.00 44.17
C GLY A 122 -21.82 -24.25 43.29
N ASP A 123 -21.42 -24.17 42.01
CA ASP A 123 -21.48 -25.28 41.05
C ASP A 123 -20.36 -26.31 41.32
N ARG A 124 -20.66 -27.33 42.13
CA ARG A 124 -19.67 -28.31 42.66
C ARG A 124 -19.00 -29.18 41.59
N ASP A 125 -19.67 -29.43 40.47
CA ASP A 125 -19.10 -30.21 39.36
C ASP A 125 -17.92 -29.48 38.68
N ILE A 126 -17.88 -28.15 38.82
CA ILE A 126 -16.83 -27.30 38.24
C ILE A 126 -15.67 -27.10 39.23
N GLU A 127 -15.89 -27.20 40.55
CA GLU A 127 -14.84 -27.03 41.58
C GLU A 127 -13.68 -28.02 41.42
N ASP A 128 -13.98 -29.29 41.14
CA ASP A 128 -12.96 -30.33 40.98
C ASP A 128 -12.18 -30.20 39.65
N LEU A 129 -12.82 -29.66 38.61
CA LEU A 129 -12.23 -29.47 37.28
C LEU A 129 -11.53 -28.12 37.12
N LEU A 130 -11.84 -27.15 37.99
CA LEU A 130 -11.35 -25.78 37.93
C LEU A 130 -9.82 -25.67 37.90
N PRO A 131 -9.05 -26.41 38.73
CA PRO A 131 -7.60 -26.30 38.73
C PRO A 131 -6.99 -26.72 37.39
N GLY A 132 -7.50 -27.80 36.79
CA GLY A 132 -7.05 -28.30 35.50
C GLY A 132 -7.42 -27.37 34.34
N LEU A 133 -8.65 -26.86 34.34
CA LEU A 133 -9.12 -25.89 33.33
C LEU A 133 -8.42 -24.54 33.45
N ALA A 134 -8.19 -24.05 34.67
CA ALA A 134 -7.46 -22.81 34.91
C ALA A 134 -5.98 -22.91 34.52
N GLN A 135 -5.38 -24.09 34.72
CA GLN A 135 -4.01 -24.37 34.27
C GLN A 135 -3.94 -24.43 32.74
N LEU A 136 -4.86 -25.15 32.08
CA LEU A 136 -4.92 -25.24 30.63
C LEU A 136 -5.15 -23.87 29.98
N LEU A 137 -6.05 -23.06 30.53
CA LEU A 137 -6.29 -21.69 30.07
C LEU A 137 -5.05 -20.81 30.24
N ARG A 138 -4.34 -20.89 31.38
CA ARG A 138 -3.07 -20.16 31.58
C ARG A 138 -1.99 -20.58 30.58
N ASP A 139 -1.84 -21.88 30.35
CA ASP A 139 -0.84 -22.40 29.43
C ASP A 139 -1.17 -22.00 27.99
N GLN A 140 -2.44 -22.05 27.58
CA GLN A 140 -2.90 -21.52 26.30
C GLN A 140 -2.68 -20.01 26.19
N THR A 141 -2.99 -19.22 27.21
CA THR A 141 -2.73 -17.77 27.21
C THR A 141 -1.24 -17.47 27.00
N LYS A 142 -0.35 -18.18 27.69
CA LYS A 142 1.10 -18.06 27.47
C LYS A 142 1.52 -18.42 26.05
N THR A 143 0.93 -19.46 25.46
CA THR A 143 1.20 -19.85 24.07
C THR A 143 0.73 -18.77 23.09
N TYR A 144 -0.46 -18.19 23.29
CA TYR A 144 -0.97 -17.12 22.44
C TYR A 144 -0.21 -15.80 22.60
N GLU A 145 0.23 -15.45 23.81
CA GLU A 145 1.13 -14.31 24.04
C GLU A 145 2.49 -14.52 23.37
N GLY A 146 3.03 -15.75 23.42
CA GLY A 146 4.24 -16.12 22.71
C GLY A 146 4.09 -16.01 21.18
N LEU A 147 2.96 -16.51 20.65
CA LEU A 147 2.59 -16.35 19.24
C LEU A 147 2.44 -14.89 18.85
N LEU A 148 1.78 -14.07 19.66
CA LEU A 148 1.63 -12.64 19.44
C LEU A 148 3.00 -11.97 19.38
N LYS A 149 3.93 -12.30 20.29
CA LYS A 149 5.28 -11.74 20.30
C LYS A 149 6.10 -12.14 19.06
N VAL A 150 6.05 -13.41 18.67
CA VAL A 150 6.71 -13.89 17.44
C VAL A 150 6.10 -13.20 16.23
N TYR A 151 4.78 -13.06 16.22
CA TYR A 151 4.02 -12.39 15.20
C TYR A 151 4.35 -10.89 15.12
N SER A 152 4.43 -10.15 16.23
CA SER A 152 4.84 -8.74 16.26
C SER A 152 6.28 -8.56 15.73
N ASN A 153 7.21 -9.44 16.10
CA ASN A 153 8.57 -9.42 15.57
C ASN A 153 8.62 -9.71 14.07
N LEU A 154 7.75 -10.60 13.58
CA LEU A 154 7.59 -10.89 12.16
C LEU A 154 6.97 -9.70 11.44
N LYS A 155 5.91 -9.09 12.00
CA LYS A 155 5.26 -7.87 11.55
C LYS A 155 6.31 -6.77 11.39
N GLU A 156 7.04 -6.40 12.43
CA GLU A 156 8.11 -5.39 12.34
C GLU A 156 9.14 -5.65 11.23
N LYS A 157 9.49 -6.92 10.97
CA LYS A 157 10.44 -7.29 9.91
C LYS A 157 9.85 -7.38 8.51
N THR A 158 8.54 -7.50 8.39
CA THR A 158 7.82 -7.69 7.11
C THR A 158 6.87 -6.54 6.79
N THR A 159 6.64 -5.64 7.73
CA THR A 159 6.00 -4.34 7.52
C THR A 159 6.96 -3.50 6.69
N ILE A 160 6.56 -3.27 5.45
CA ILE A 160 7.31 -2.43 4.53
C ILE A 160 6.98 -0.98 4.92
N VAL A 161 7.96 -0.33 5.56
CA VAL A 161 7.88 1.09 5.91
C VAL A 161 8.09 1.88 4.62
N LEU A 162 7.01 2.35 4.01
CA LEU A 162 7.09 3.40 3.00
C LEU A 162 7.71 4.63 3.67
N SER A 163 8.80 5.13 3.09
CA SER A 163 9.35 6.41 3.54
C SER A 163 8.26 7.47 3.39
N LEU A 164 7.98 8.27 4.43
CA LEU A 164 6.94 9.31 4.41
C LEU A 164 6.99 10.16 3.13
N ASN A 165 8.18 10.39 2.57
CA ASN A 165 8.39 11.13 1.33
C ASN A 165 7.76 10.51 0.07
N GLU A 166 7.43 9.22 0.09
CA GLU A 166 6.85 8.50 -1.05
C GLU A 166 5.31 8.43 -0.96
N HIS A 167 4.71 8.90 0.14
CA HIS A 167 3.27 8.87 0.33
C HIS A 167 2.58 10.07 -0.39
N PRO A 168 1.55 9.84 -1.22
CA PRO A 168 0.91 10.89 -2.00
C PRO A 168 0.25 12.00 -1.15
N ASP A 169 -0.11 11.70 0.10
CA ASP A 169 -0.66 12.71 1.01
C ASP A 169 0.41 13.60 1.65
N VAL A 170 1.68 13.18 1.66
CA VAL A 170 2.79 14.06 2.09
C VAL A 170 3.02 15.16 1.05
N ALA A 171 2.88 14.87 -0.24
CA ALA A 171 2.92 15.91 -1.27
C ALA A 171 1.83 16.98 -1.03
N LYS A 172 0.59 16.56 -0.73
CA LYS A 172 -0.50 17.49 -0.39
C LYS A 172 -0.21 18.30 0.86
N LEU A 173 0.34 17.66 1.90
CA LEU A 173 0.72 18.34 3.14
C LEU A 173 1.81 19.40 2.86
N MET A 174 2.82 19.06 2.07
CA MET A 174 3.90 19.97 1.68
C MET A 174 3.38 21.15 0.85
N ASP A 175 2.44 20.91 -0.08
CA ASP A 175 1.80 21.97 -0.87
C ASP A 175 0.99 22.92 0.03
N VAL A 176 0.21 22.38 0.97
CA VAL A 176 -0.58 23.17 1.92
C VAL A 176 0.33 23.99 2.84
N LEU A 177 1.39 23.37 3.38
CA LEU A 177 2.38 24.07 4.20
C LEU A 177 3.08 25.18 3.41
N TRP A 178 3.40 24.94 2.14
CA TRP A 178 4.01 25.96 1.28
C TRP A 178 3.09 27.16 1.07
N VAL A 179 1.81 26.94 0.78
CA VAL A 179 0.82 28.02 0.65
C VAL A 179 0.68 28.78 1.96
N LEU A 180 0.55 28.06 3.08
CA LEU A 180 0.41 28.65 4.41
C LEU A 180 1.60 29.54 4.78
N PHE A 181 2.82 29.09 4.52
CA PHE A 181 4.05 29.85 4.81
C PHE A 181 4.27 31.02 3.87
N LYS A 182 3.83 30.90 2.62
CA LYS A 182 3.87 32.00 1.66
C LYS A 182 2.90 33.11 2.04
N GLU A 183 1.70 32.76 2.50
CA GLU A 183 0.67 33.72 2.92
C GLU A 183 0.95 34.28 4.32
N ASN A 184 1.61 33.51 5.19
CA ASN A 184 1.91 33.89 6.58
C ASN A 184 3.38 33.62 6.92
N PRO A 185 4.31 34.52 6.56
CA PRO A 185 5.76 34.34 6.80
C PRO A 185 6.12 34.16 8.28
N GLN A 186 5.33 34.76 9.18
CA GLN A 186 5.48 34.61 10.63
C GLN A 186 5.20 33.18 11.13
N ALA A 187 4.32 32.42 10.45
CA ALA A 187 4.06 31.02 10.77
C ALA A 187 5.25 30.13 10.38
N PHE A 188 5.97 30.49 9.31
CA PHE A 188 7.19 29.78 8.89
C PHE A 188 8.32 29.95 9.91
N ALA A 189 8.56 31.17 10.38
CA ALA A 189 9.56 31.43 11.43
C ALA A 189 9.25 30.64 12.71
N ARG A 190 7.97 30.65 13.13
CA ARG A 190 7.54 29.88 14.31
C ARG A 190 7.63 28.36 14.10
N PHE A 191 7.35 27.87 12.90
CA PHE A 191 7.51 26.47 12.54
C PHE A 191 8.97 26.03 12.60
N GLN A 192 9.89 26.86 12.13
CA GLN A 192 11.32 26.60 12.17
C GLN A 192 11.87 26.56 13.60
N GLU A 193 11.43 27.47 14.47
CA GLU A 193 11.72 27.45 15.91
C GLU A 193 11.25 26.13 16.57
N LEU A 194 10.05 25.65 16.26
CA LEU A 194 9.50 24.42 16.84
C LEU A 194 10.23 23.15 16.37
N ILE A 195 10.71 23.13 15.12
CA ILE A 195 11.58 22.07 14.61
C ILE A 195 12.90 22.04 15.37
N ASP A 196 13.53 23.21 15.54
CA ASP A 196 14.82 23.34 16.23
C ASP A 196 14.71 22.98 17.72
N GLU A 197 13.56 23.26 18.34
CA GLU A 197 13.24 22.84 19.71
C GLU A 197 12.96 21.32 19.87
N LYS A 198 12.90 20.55 18.77
CA LYS A 198 12.48 19.12 18.76
C LYS A 198 11.18 18.84 19.51
N ARG A 199 10.29 19.83 19.63
CA ARG A 199 9.00 19.70 20.31
C ARG A 199 7.94 19.31 19.29
N ILE A 200 7.93 18.02 18.94
CA ILE A 200 6.73 17.40 18.41
C ILE A 200 6.37 16.27 19.39
N PRO A 201 5.65 16.58 20.48
CA PRO A 201 4.95 15.53 21.20
C PRO A 201 3.83 15.05 20.25
N LEU A 202 4.05 13.91 19.59
CA LEU A 202 2.96 13.14 19.01
C LEU A 202 2.22 12.45 20.17
N ASP A 203 1.55 13.24 21.01
CA ASP A 203 0.46 12.71 21.82
C ASP A 203 -0.75 12.67 20.89
N VAL A 204 -1.00 11.46 20.37
CA VAL A 204 -2.22 11.12 19.68
C VAL A 204 -3.05 10.37 20.73
N ASP A 205 -3.99 11.07 21.35
CA ASP A 205 -5.07 10.45 22.15
C ASP A 205 -5.94 9.52 21.29
#